data_AF-A0ABD3SC91-F1
#
_entry.id   AF-A0ABD3SC91-F1
#
_cell.length_a   1.000
_cell.length_b   1.000
_cell.length_c   1.000
_cell.angle_alpha   90.00
_cell.angle_beta   90.00
_cell.angle_gamma   90.00
#
_symmetry.space_group_name_H-M   'P 1'
#
loop_
_entity.id
_entity.type
_entity.pdbx_description
1 polymer ?
#
loop_
_entity_poly.entity_id
_entity_poly.type
_entity_poly.pdbx_seq_one_letter_code
_entity_poly.pdbx_strand_id
1 'polypeptide(L)'
;MRTPQRYGYYHNVLVRARKKHSCLYGLMLKTGRQSSVYNDLTKLLSECRQVFADLEKVVDTAKKRQEKKDDVKRFKSYIARILEADDPAAWMKDVTSEELLCEGGDVNRLYQLFTESKRRQTPKADLLVFDSEMYEEASLREDLFSAKQRKDLSAKGNEVAALDAKEEEEVAAAEEKRKSEEEEREKLRKEADSCDKWAMVGHNATIHGLTSKKGKTLNNQPARIIFFVVEKDRFEVELYNSDEKILLKKENLNLYYGHFSFDDALLPRGLMDISVTTPATSLPLEVPSEIGIRSQGFMIRDTITVTDDGERSSTSKTSSSFTLNENDPLLVFLRSQHLCVKGSVDEFYTWLVKSEDIDSIAALKEAVSDDEYLENSMKIGCGTSGLKGFKRRAFQRATLEYHEEQAGILSTKHNDSSPLRGFDNPLVPANLAANFFF
;
A
#
# COMPACT_ATOMS: atom_id res chain seq x y z
N MET A 1 -19.88 34.35 16.75
CA MET A 1 -21.21 34.55 16.11
C MET A 1 -21.18 35.21 14.71
N ARG A 2 -20.03 35.68 14.18
CA ARG A 2 -19.94 36.27 12.84
C ARG A 2 -19.55 35.22 11.79
N THR A 3 -20.44 34.27 11.52
CA THR A 3 -20.17 33.29 10.45
C THR A 3 -20.83 33.72 9.14
N PRO A 4 -20.15 33.57 7.98
CA PRO A 4 -20.72 33.92 6.69
C PRO A 4 -22.06 33.25 6.40
N GLN A 5 -22.27 32.02 6.92
CA GLN A 5 -23.51 31.28 6.72
C GLN A 5 -24.75 31.99 7.30
N ARG A 6 -24.58 32.83 8.34
CA ARG A 6 -25.70 33.54 8.97
C ARG A 6 -26.01 34.89 8.31
N TYR A 7 -25.16 35.38 7.42
CA TYR A 7 -25.38 36.67 6.73
C TYR A 7 -26.72 36.69 5.99
N GLY A 8 -27.03 35.65 5.21
CA GLY A 8 -28.29 35.56 4.48
C GLY A 8 -29.52 35.52 5.38
N TYR A 9 -29.45 34.80 6.51
CA TYR A 9 -30.53 34.76 7.50
C TYR A 9 -30.77 36.14 8.10
N TYR A 10 -29.72 36.80 8.58
CA TYR A 10 -29.84 38.13 9.15
C TYR A 10 -30.37 39.13 8.12
N HIS A 11 -29.86 39.10 6.88
CA HIS A 11 -30.30 40.01 5.82
C HIS A 11 -31.82 39.94 5.62
N ASN A 12 -32.38 38.73 5.58
CA ASN A 12 -33.82 38.52 5.47
C ASN A 12 -34.61 39.11 6.66
N VAL A 13 -34.10 38.96 7.89
CA VAL A 13 -34.72 39.56 9.09
C VAL A 13 -34.74 41.10 8.99
N LEU A 14 -33.62 41.71 8.58
CA LEU A 14 -33.52 43.16 8.40
C LEU A 14 -34.50 43.67 7.34
N VAL A 15 -34.61 42.99 6.20
CA VAL A 15 -35.55 43.34 5.12
C VAL A 15 -36.99 43.31 5.62
N ARG A 16 -37.37 42.27 6.38
CA ARG A 16 -38.71 42.17 6.99
C ARG A 16 -38.96 43.29 8.01
N ALA A 17 -37.98 43.58 8.87
CA ALA A 17 -38.08 44.63 9.87
C ALA A 17 -38.25 46.02 9.22
N ARG A 18 -37.50 46.32 8.14
CA ARG A 18 -37.67 47.56 7.36
C ARG A 18 -39.06 47.68 6.76
N LYS A 19 -39.61 46.60 6.19
CA LYS A 19 -40.98 46.60 5.65
C LYS A 19 -42.01 46.93 6.73
N LYS A 20 -41.89 46.33 7.92
CA LYS A 20 -42.79 46.61 9.06
C LYS A 20 -42.64 48.05 9.56
N HIS A 21 -41.42 48.57 9.62
CA HIS A 21 -41.13 49.96 9.96
C HIS A 21 -41.81 50.94 8.99
N SER A 22 -41.68 50.73 7.68
CA SER A 22 -42.33 51.56 6.66
C SER A 22 -43.86 51.50 6.75
N CYS A 23 -44.44 50.33 7.01
CA CYS A 23 -45.89 50.20 7.24
C CYS A 23 -46.35 50.99 8.48
N LEU A 24 -45.59 50.91 9.58
CA LEU A 24 -45.90 51.62 10.83
C LEU A 24 -45.82 53.14 10.63
N TYR A 25 -44.80 53.62 9.92
CA TYR A 25 -44.67 55.04 9.55
C TYR A 25 -45.90 55.55 8.76
N GLY A 26 -46.35 54.79 7.77
CA GLY A 26 -47.53 55.14 6.99
C GLY A 26 -48.82 55.21 7.82
N LEU A 27 -48.97 54.34 8.83
CA LEU A 27 -50.10 54.40 9.76
C LEU A 27 -50.03 55.61 10.70
N MET A 28 -48.83 55.96 11.18
CA MET A 28 -48.63 57.16 11.99
C MET A 28 -49.00 58.44 11.22
N LEU A 29 -48.59 58.54 9.94
CA LEU A 29 -48.98 59.67 9.09
C LEU A 29 -50.50 59.78 8.90
N LYS A 30 -51.20 58.65 8.74
CA LYS A 30 -52.66 58.64 8.58
C LYS A 30 -53.44 58.99 9.85
N THR A 31 -52.89 58.65 11.01
CA THR A 31 -53.59 58.81 12.30
C THR A 31 -53.18 60.06 13.08
N GLY A 32 -52.04 60.67 12.73
CA GLY A 32 -51.46 61.79 13.47
C GLY A 32 -50.94 61.43 14.87
N ARG A 33 -50.91 60.14 15.23
CA ARG A 33 -50.46 59.66 16.54
C ARG A 33 -48.99 59.24 16.49
N GLN A 34 -48.25 59.57 17.54
CA GLN A 34 -46.90 59.05 17.73
C GLN A 34 -46.91 57.66 18.38
N SER A 35 -45.90 56.84 18.07
CA SER A 35 -45.72 55.49 18.60
C SER A 35 -44.31 55.33 19.15
N SER A 36 -44.17 54.94 20.43
CA SER A 36 -42.87 54.61 21.02
C SER A 36 -42.21 53.43 20.30
N VAL A 37 -43.01 52.43 19.92
CA VAL A 37 -42.56 51.25 19.15
C VAL A 37 -41.88 51.65 17.83
N TYR A 38 -42.35 52.70 17.18
CA TYR A 38 -41.71 53.22 15.97
C TYR A 38 -40.32 53.79 16.25
N ASN A 39 -40.15 54.55 17.33
CA ASN A 39 -38.86 55.11 17.71
C ASN A 39 -37.87 54.02 18.10
N ASP A 40 -38.31 53.04 18.89
CA ASP A 40 -37.48 51.89 19.28
C ASP A 40 -37.04 51.06 18.07
N LEU A 41 -37.97 50.77 17.16
CA LEU A 41 -37.66 50.06 15.91
C LEU A 41 -36.71 50.87 15.02
N THR A 42 -36.84 52.20 14.99
CA THR A 42 -35.94 53.08 14.24
C THR A 42 -34.51 53.00 14.79
N LYS A 43 -34.37 53.09 16.11
CA LYS A 43 -33.07 52.96 16.80
C LYS A 43 -32.46 51.58 16.53
N LEU A 44 -33.23 50.50 16.74
CA LEU A 44 -32.77 49.14 16.51
C LEU A 44 -32.36 48.90 15.05
N LEU A 45 -33.12 49.43 14.07
CA LEU A 45 -32.76 49.32 12.66
C LEU A 45 -31.46 50.07 12.33
N SER A 46 -31.18 51.20 13.00
CA SER A 46 -29.92 51.93 12.82
C SER A 46 -28.73 51.15 13.36
N GLU A 47 -28.85 50.56 14.56
CA GLU A 47 -27.84 49.69 15.17
C GLU A 47 -27.61 48.44 14.32
N CYS A 48 -28.69 47.79 13.86
CA CYS A 48 -28.60 46.65 12.96
C CYS A 48 -27.85 47.02 11.68
N ARG A 49 -28.12 48.18 11.04
CA ARG A 49 -27.40 48.60 9.82
C ARG A 49 -25.88 48.64 10.04
N GLN A 50 -25.42 49.16 11.18
CA GLN A 50 -24.00 49.19 11.49
C GLN A 50 -23.42 47.77 11.61
N VAL A 51 -24.12 46.88 12.32
CA VAL A 51 -23.71 45.47 12.45
C VAL A 51 -23.68 44.76 11.09
N PHE A 52 -24.62 45.05 10.19
CA PHE A 52 -24.63 44.50 8.83
C PHE A 52 -23.45 44.98 7.99
N ALA A 53 -23.12 46.28 8.05
CA ALA A 53 -21.97 46.81 7.34
C ALA A 53 -20.66 46.14 7.81
N ASP A 54 -20.54 45.89 9.11
CA ASP A 54 -19.39 45.16 9.65
C ASP A 54 -19.39 43.68 9.23
N LEU A 55 -20.56 43.03 9.20
CA LEU A 55 -20.68 41.64 8.77
C LEU A 55 -20.39 41.47 7.27
N GLU A 56 -20.84 42.42 6.43
CA GLU A 56 -20.58 42.48 4.99
C GLU A 56 -19.07 42.58 4.71
N LYS A 57 -18.36 43.48 5.40
CA LYS A 57 -16.89 43.55 5.32
C LYS A 57 -16.20 42.23 5.68
N VAL A 58 -16.71 41.50 6.68
CA VAL A 58 -16.18 40.18 7.07
C VAL A 58 -16.45 39.14 5.97
N VAL A 59 -17.65 39.12 5.40
CA VAL A 59 -18.01 38.21 4.30
C VAL A 59 -17.17 38.50 3.06
N ASP A 60 -17.01 39.76 2.66
CA ASP A 60 -16.18 40.16 1.53
C ASP A 60 -14.71 39.78 1.74
N THR A 61 -14.19 39.98 2.95
CA THR A 61 -12.82 39.57 3.30
C THR A 61 -12.68 38.05 3.25
N ALA A 62 -13.67 37.30 3.72
CA ALA A 62 -13.68 35.84 3.64
C ALA A 62 -13.76 35.35 2.19
N LYS A 63 -14.59 35.99 1.35
CA LYS A 63 -14.73 35.67 -0.07
C LYS A 63 -13.42 35.93 -0.82
N LYS A 64 -12.80 37.10 -0.63
CA LYS A 64 -11.48 37.42 -1.21
C LYS A 64 -10.39 36.45 -0.77
N ARG A 65 -10.42 35.99 0.50
CA ARG A 65 -9.49 34.95 0.99
C ARG A 65 -9.74 33.60 0.32
N GLN A 66 -11.00 33.27 0.04
CA GLN A 66 -11.36 32.03 -0.64
C GLN A 66 -10.97 32.07 -2.13
N GLU A 67 -11.32 33.16 -2.84
CA GLU A 67 -10.89 33.39 -4.23
C GLU A 67 -9.37 33.24 -4.36
N LYS A 68 -8.58 33.87 -3.49
CA LYS A 68 -7.12 33.70 -3.45
C LYS A 68 -6.66 32.25 -3.22
N LYS A 69 -7.38 31.47 -2.42
CA LYS A 69 -7.03 30.04 -2.21
C LYS A 69 -7.33 29.22 -3.45
N ASP A 70 -8.44 29.51 -4.11
CA ASP A 70 -8.87 28.82 -5.32
C ASP A 70 -7.93 29.17 -6.49
N ASP A 71 -7.49 30.42 -6.62
CA ASP A 71 -6.46 30.86 -7.57
C ASP A 71 -5.13 30.13 -7.32
N VAL A 72 -4.67 30.07 -6.06
CA VAL A 72 -3.45 29.32 -5.71
C VAL A 72 -3.58 27.84 -6.04
N LYS A 73 -4.75 27.25 -5.83
CA LYS A 73 -5.00 25.83 -6.17
C LYS A 73 -4.98 25.65 -7.68
N ARG A 74 -5.67 26.51 -8.43
CA ARG A 74 -5.70 26.50 -9.89
C ARG A 74 -4.30 26.64 -10.48
N PHE A 75 -3.52 27.61 -10.00
CA PHE A 75 -2.14 27.82 -10.46
C PHE A 75 -1.25 26.61 -10.20
N LYS A 76 -1.36 25.98 -9.01
CA LYS A 76 -0.61 24.75 -8.72
C LYS A 76 -0.99 23.60 -9.63
N SER A 77 -2.29 23.41 -9.90
CA SER A 77 -2.76 22.40 -10.85
C SER A 77 -2.31 22.69 -12.27
N TYR A 78 -2.26 23.96 -12.67
CA TYR A 78 -1.71 24.37 -13.96
C TYR A 78 -0.24 23.96 -14.10
N ILE A 79 0.60 24.32 -13.12
CA ILE A 79 2.02 23.95 -13.12
C ILE A 79 2.20 22.43 -13.08
N ALA A 80 1.40 21.69 -12.28
CA ALA A 80 1.44 20.23 -12.26
C ALA A 80 1.24 19.63 -13.66
N ARG A 81 0.22 20.12 -14.40
CA ARG A 81 -0.05 19.67 -15.77
C ARG A 81 1.09 19.96 -16.74
N ILE A 82 1.81 21.08 -16.56
CA ILE A 82 2.98 21.39 -17.38
C ILE A 82 4.11 20.41 -17.10
N LEU A 83 4.35 20.06 -15.84
CA LEU A 83 5.39 19.09 -15.46
C LEU A 83 5.06 17.66 -15.91
N GLU A 84 3.77 17.35 -16.07
CA GLU A 84 3.31 16.08 -16.63
C GLU A 84 3.37 16.05 -18.18
N ALA A 85 3.69 17.15 -18.85
CA ALA A 85 3.84 17.18 -20.30
C ALA A 85 5.21 16.66 -20.76
N ASP A 86 5.35 16.32 -22.04
CA ASP A 86 6.57 15.72 -22.59
C ASP A 86 7.80 16.66 -22.57
N ASP A 87 7.60 17.97 -22.56
CA ASP A 87 8.66 18.98 -22.62
C ASP A 87 8.36 20.22 -21.75
N PRO A 88 8.53 20.10 -20.42
CA PRO A 88 8.33 21.23 -19.49
C PRO A 88 9.40 22.33 -19.65
N ALA A 89 10.59 21.99 -20.18
CA ALA A 89 11.67 22.94 -20.42
C ALA A 89 11.33 23.92 -21.55
N ALA A 90 10.76 23.44 -22.66
CA ALA A 90 10.27 24.31 -23.73
C ALA A 90 9.20 25.28 -23.24
N TRP A 91 8.27 24.83 -22.39
CA TRP A 91 7.30 25.74 -21.76
C TRP A 91 7.99 26.81 -20.92
N MET A 92 9.00 26.45 -20.12
CA MET A 92 9.74 27.41 -19.28
C MET A 92 10.50 28.45 -20.11
N LYS A 93 10.83 28.15 -21.38
CA LYS A 93 11.44 29.10 -22.32
C LYS A 93 10.44 30.13 -22.86
N ASP A 94 9.21 29.71 -23.11
CA ASP A 94 8.22 30.52 -23.82
C ASP A 94 7.20 31.21 -22.89
N VAL A 95 7.01 30.72 -21.67
CA VAL A 95 5.97 31.22 -20.74
C VAL A 95 6.11 32.72 -20.48
N THR A 96 5.01 33.46 -20.50
CA THR A 96 4.99 34.92 -20.25
C THR A 96 4.37 35.28 -18.90
N SER A 97 4.63 36.50 -18.40
CA SER A 97 4.02 36.98 -17.15
C SER A 97 2.49 37.07 -17.24
N GLU A 98 1.97 37.43 -18.42
CA GLU A 98 0.55 37.52 -18.71
C GLU A 98 -0.14 36.15 -18.64
N GLU A 99 0.52 35.12 -19.17
CA GLU A 99 0.02 33.75 -19.11
C GLU A 99 -0.08 33.24 -17.67
N LEU A 100 0.95 33.51 -16.85
CA LEU A 100 0.93 33.15 -15.42
C LEU A 100 -0.22 33.85 -14.68
N LEU A 101 -0.50 35.12 -15.00
CA LEU A 101 -1.62 35.89 -14.43
C LEU A 101 -2.97 35.32 -14.85
N CYS A 102 -3.13 34.91 -16.11
CA CYS A 102 -4.36 34.27 -16.61
C CYS A 102 -4.70 32.97 -15.85
N GLU A 103 -3.68 32.26 -15.36
CA GLU A 103 -3.84 31.03 -14.56
C GLU A 103 -3.86 31.26 -13.04
N GLY A 104 -4.04 32.50 -12.60
CA GLY A 104 -4.18 32.86 -11.18
C GLY A 104 -2.86 32.84 -10.39
N GLY A 105 -1.73 32.84 -11.09
CA GLY A 105 -0.40 32.94 -10.52
C GLY A 105 0.29 34.25 -10.84
N ASP A 106 1.54 34.34 -10.40
CA ASP A 106 2.47 35.38 -10.80
C ASP A 106 3.90 34.80 -10.78
N VAL A 107 4.85 35.58 -11.29
CA VAL A 107 6.26 35.18 -11.37
C VAL A 107 6.86 34.85 -9.99
N ASN A 108 6.48 35.59 -8.95
CA ASN A 108 6.97 35.36 -7.61
C ASN A 108 6.41 34.05 -7.04
N ARG A 109 5.16 33.70 -7.37
CA ARG A 109 4.53 32.45 -7.00
C ARG A 109 5.17 31.27 -7.73
N LEU A 110 5.51 31.43 -9.01
CA LEU A 110 6.29 30.43 -9.75
C LEU A 110 7.65 30.19 -9.07
N TYR A 111 8.40 31.26 -8.76
CA TYR A 111 9.66 31.16 -8.03
C TYR A 111 9.53 30.50 -6.65
N GLN A 112 8.43 30.77 -5.92
CA GLN A 112 8.13 30.10 -4.66
C GLN A 112 7.93 28.60 -4.87
N LEU A 113 7.30 28.15 -5.95
CA LEU A 113 7.16 26.71 -6.23
C LEU A 113 8.54 26.05 -6.43
N PHE A 114 9.42 26.67 -7.21
CA PHE A 114 10.80 26.21 -7.40
C PHE A 114 11.58 26.08 -6.08
N THR A 115 11.38 27.00 -5.14
CA THR A 115 12.17 27.04 -3.88
C THR A 115 11.52 26.32 -2.70
N GLU A 116 10.19 26.22 -2.65
CA GLU A 116 9.43 25.57 -1.57
C GLU A 116 9.42 24.05 -1.67
N SER A 117 9.65 23.47 -2.85
CA SER A 117 9.73 22.02 -3.10
C SER A 117 10.65 21.30 -2.10
N LYS A 118 11.71 21.96 -1.63
CA LYS A 118 12.75 21.33 -0.81
C LYS A 118 12.41 21.07 0.67
N ARG A 119 11.38 21.71 1.26
CA ARG A 119 11.25 21.74 2.73
C ARG A 119 10.43 20.62 3.37
N ARG A 120 9.82 19.72 2.61
CA ARG A 120 8.97 18.66 3.20
C ARG A 120 9.17 17.33 2.49
N GLN A 121 10.17 16.57 2.94
CA GLN A 121 10.27 15.11 2.70
C GLN A 121 9.16 14.32 3.41
N THR A 122 7.96 14.89 3.56
CA THR A 122 6.82 14.13 4.02
C THR A 122 6.25 13.42 2.79
N PRO A 123 6.18 12.08 2.75
CA PRO A 123 5.73 11.29 1.60
C PRO A 123 4.22 11.39 1.32
N LYS A 124 3.59 12.54 1.56
CA LYS A 124 2.13 12.72 1.56
C LYS A 124 1.61 13.96 0.84
N ALA A 125 2.47 14.82 0.30
CA ALA A 125 2.02 15.93 -0.54
C ALA A 125 2.51 15.67 -1.96
N ASP A 126 1.63 15.85 -2.94
CA ASP A 126 1.96 15.91 -4.37
C ASP A 126 2.99 17.02 -4.55
N LEU A 127 4.26 16.66 -4.40
CA LEU A 127 5.37 17.57 -4.45
C LEU A 127 5.70 17.74 -5.92
N LEU A 128 5.57 18.96 -6.42
CA LEU A 128 6.02 19.29 -7.77
C LEU A 128 7.53 19.13 -7.79
N VAL A 129 8.00 18.09 -8.48
CA VAL A 129 9.41 17.84 -8.76
C VAL A 129 9.74 18.54 -10.07
N PHE A 130 10.82 19.31 -10.04
CA PHE A 130 11.27 20.09 -11.18
C PHE A 130 12.61 19.53 -11.59
N ASP A 131 12.76 19.19 -12.87
CA ASP A 131 13.97 18.59 -13.39
C ASP A 131 15.09 19.63 -13.52
N SER A 132 16.34 19.14 -13.57
CA SER A 132 17.53 19.99 -13.66
C SER A 132 17.50 20.93 -14.87
N GLU A 133 17.07 20.45 -16.03
CA GLU A 133 16.92 21.22 -17.27
C GLU A 133 15.95 22.40 -17.10
N MET A 134 14.85 22.19 -16.38
CA MET A 134 13.86 23.24 -16.19
C MET A 134 14.37 24.35 -15.24
N TYR A 135 15.22 24.01 -14.27
CA TYR A 135 15.95 25.01 -13.48
C TYR A 135 16.98 25.79 -14.31
N GLU A 136 17.67 25.11 -15.23
CA GLU A 136 18.61 25.75 -16.15
C GLU A 136 17.90 26.80 -17.01
N GLU A 137 16.83 26.41 -17.70
CA GLU A 137 16.04 27.33 -18.52
C GLU A 137 15.46 28.48 -17.68
N ALA A 138 14.89 28.19 -16.50
CA ALA A 138 14.40 29.23 -15.61
C ALA A 138 15.51 30.21 -15.17
N SER A 139 16.76 29.74 -15.02
CA SER A 139 17.89 30.59 -14.65
C SER A 139 18.34 31.55 -15.77
N LEU A 140 17.94 31.29 -17.02
CA LEU A 140 18.24 32.13 -18.19
C LEU A 140 17.19 33.23 -18.40
N ARG A 141 16.00 33.11 -17.79
CA ARG A 141 14.86 34.02 -17.96
C ARG A 141 15.03 35.34 -17.19
N GLU A 142 15.72 36.31 -17.78
CA GLU A 142 15.92 37.65 -17.19
C GLU A 142 14.64 38.51 -17.15
N ASP A 143 13.68 38.19 -18.00
CA ASP A 143 12.39 38.87 -18.11
C ASP A 143 11.43 38.48 -16.98
N LEU A 144 11.57 37.25 -16.46
CA LEU A 144 10.79 36.77 -15.32
C LEU A 144 11.56 36.99 -14.02
N PHE A 145 12.79 36.52 -13.91
CA PHE A 145 13.47 36.43 -12.62
C PHE A 145 14.55 37.50 -12.43
N SER A 146 14.60 38.04 -11.22
CA SER A 146 15.70 38.91 -10.82
C SER A 146 17.05 38.17 -10.85
N ALA A 147 18.16 38.90 -11.02
CA ALA A 147 19.51 38.32 -11.05
C ALA A 147 19.82 37.44 -9.82
N LYS A 148 19.28 37.80 -8.65
CA LYS A 148 19.43 37.00 -7.42
C LYS A 148 18.66 35.67 -7.52
N GLN A 149 17.43 35.70 -8.02
CA GLN A 149 16.60 34.51 -8.19
C GLN A 149 17.21 33.58 -9.26
N ARG A 150 17.71 34.11 -10.38
CA ARG A 150 18.38 33.30 -11.42
C ARG A 150 19.60 32.56 -10.87
N LYS A 151 20.43 33.23 -10.08
CA LYS A 151 21.58 32.59 -9.42
C LYS A 151 21.14 31.47 -8.45
N ASP A 152 20.07 31.70 -7.70
CA ASP A 152 19.51 30.69 -6.79
C ASP A 152 18.92 29.49 -7.56
N LEU A 153 18.19 29.73 -8.64
CA LEU A 153 17.64 28.69 -9.53
C LEU A 153 18.75 27.89 -10.20
N SER A 154 19.82 28.53 -10.70
CA SER A 154 20.98 27.83 -11.25
C SER A 154 21.67 26.95 -10.21
N ALA A 155 21.86 27.46 -8.97
CA ALA A 155 22.41 26.66 -7.88
C ALA A 155 21.51 25.47 -7.52
N LYS A 156 20.18 25.63 -7.63
CA LYS A 156 19.20 24.55 -7.44
C LYS A 156 19.25 23.52 -8.56
N GLY A 157 19.34 23.94 -9.81
CA GLY A 157 19.51 23.04 -10.96
C GLY A 157 20.73 22.15 -10.80
N ASN A 158 21.87 22.73 -10.41
CA ASN A 158 23.10 21.96 -10.14
C ASN A 158 22.93 20.97 -8.97
N GLU A 159 22.17 21.35 -7.93
CA GLU A 159 21.87 20.45 -6.81
C GLU A 159 20.99 19.28 -7.23
N VAL A 160 19.96 19.54 -8.04
CA VAL A 160 19.06 18.49 -8.57
C VAL A 160 19.82 17.57 -9.53
N ALA A 161 20.58 18.12 -10.47
CA ALA A 161 21.43 17.32 -11.37
C ALA A 161 22.42 16.41 -10.61
N ALA A 162 22.99 16.88 -9.51
CA ALA A 162 23.87 16.07 -8.67
C ALA A 162 23.13 14.96 -7.90
N LEU A 163 21.86 15.18 -7.54
CA LEU A 163 21.02 14.16 -6.92
C LEU A 163 20.60 13.11 -7.94
N ASP A 164 20.16 13.53 -9.13
CA ASP A 164 19.74 12.64 -10.22
C ASP A 164 20.91 11.74 -10.64
N ALA A 165 22.11 12.31 -10.83
CA ALA A 165 23.30 11.54 -11.16
C ALA A 165 23.67 10.51 -10.08
N LYS A 166 23.44 10.85 -8.80
CA LYS A 166 23.68 9.93 -7.69
C LYS A 166 22.65 8.81 -7.65
N GLU A 167 21.38 9.11 -7.91
CA GLU A 167 20.32 8.10 -8.00
C GLU A 167 20.56 7.14 -9.17
N GLU A 168 20.96 7.66 -10.32
CA GLU A 168 21.34 6.85 -11.49
C GLU A 168 22.53 5.92 -11.18
N GLU A 169 23.58 6.43 -10.50
CA GLU A 169 24.72 5.62 -10.05
C GLU A 169 24.29 4.51 -9.06
N GLU A 170 23.39 4.82 -8.12
CA GLU A 170 22.87 3.84 -7.15
C GLU A 170 22.04 2.75 -7.84
N VAL A 171 21.21 3.12 -8.81
CA VAL A 171 20.43 2.17 -9.62
C VAL A 171 21.35 1.27 -10.45
N ALA A 172 22.36 1.84 -11.11
CA ALA A 172 23.34 1.08 -11.88
C ALA A 172 24.13 0.09 -11.00
N ALA A 173 24.58 0.54 -9.82
CA ALA A 173 25.28 -0.32 -8.87
C ALA A 173 24.38 -1.44 -8.31
N ALA A 174 23.09 -1.15 -8.07
CA ALA A 174 22.12 -2.15 -7.63
C ALA A 174 21.83 -3.19 -8.73
N GLU A 175 21.77 -2.77 -9.99
CA GLU A 175 21.60 -3.69 -11.12
C GLU A 175 22.84 -4.58 -11.33
N GLU A 176 24.05 -4.02 -11.24
CA GLU A 176 25.29 -4.80 -11.31
C GLU A 176 25.38 -5.82 -10.17
N LYS A 177 25.00 -5.40 -8.96
CA LYS A 177 24.91 -6.30 -7.81
C LYS A 177 23.90 -7.42 -8.04
N ARG A 178 22.72 -7.10 -8.58
CA ARG A 178 21.69 -8.11 -8.90
C ARG A 178 22.21 -9.12 -9.93
N LYS A 179 22.91 -8.64 -10.96
CA LYS A 179 23.48 -9.48 -12.01
C LYS A 179 24.57 -10.42 -11.45
N SER A 180 25.47 -9.91 -10.61
CA SER A 180 26.52 -10.73 -9.99
C SER A 180 25.96 -11.78 -9.01
N GLU A 181 24.95 -11.43 -8.20
CA GLU A 181 24.25 -12.39 -7.33
C GLU A 181 23.51 -13.48 -8.15
N GLU A 182 22.96 -13.15 -9.31
CA GLU A 182 22.31 -14.11 -10.20
C GLU A 182 23.31 -15.07 -10.85
N GLU A 183 24.45 -14.57 -11.32
CA GLU A 183 25.55 -15.39 -11.86
C GLU A 183 26.12 -16.34 -10.79
N GLU A 184 26.29 -15.86 -9.55
CA GLU A 184 26.72 -16.70 -8.42
C GLU A 184 25.69 -17.80 -8.11
N ARG A 185 24.40 -17.44 -8.11
CA ARG A 185 23.30 -18.40 -7.90
C ARG A 185 23.26 -19.46 -9.00
N GLU A 186 23.49 -19.08 -10.26
CA GLU A 186 23.55 -20.04 -11.37
C GLU A 186 24.74 -20.99 -11.24
N LYS A 187 25.91 -20.47 -10.81
CA LYS A 187 27.09 -21.29 -10.54
C LYS A 187 26.82 -22.33 -9.45
N LEU A 188 26.20 -21.93 -8.34
CA LEU A 188 25.82 -22.84 -7.25
C LEU A 188 24.80 -23.90 -7.71
N ARG A 189 23.86 -23.55 -8.58
CA ARG A 189 22.93 -24.53 -9.18
C ARG A 189 23.68 -25.57 -10.02
N LYS A 190 24.61 -25.15 -10.88
CA LYS A 190 25.44 -26.06 -11.69
C LYS A 190 26.32 -26.96 -10.82
N GLU A 191 26.83 -26.45 -9.71
CA GLU A 191 27.60 -27.21 -8.74
C GLU A 191 26.73 -28.24 -8.01
N ALA A 192 25.54 -27.85 -7.54
CA ALA A 192 24.57 -28.75 -6.91
C ALA A 192 24.14 -29.88 -7.87
N ASP A 193 23.81 -29.55 -9.12
CA ASP A 193 23.47 -30.53 -10.16
C ASP A 193 24.63 -31.51 -10.42
N SER A 194 25.87 -31.04 -10.32
CA SER A 194 27.05 -31.88 -10.44
C SER A 194 27.19 -32.80 -9.23
N CYS A 195 27.04 -32.28 -8.00
CA CYS A 195 27.04 -33.06 -6.76
C CYS A 195 26.00 -34.18 -6.77
N ASP A 196 24.77 -33.89 -7.23
CA ASP A 196 23.70 -34.89 -7.35
C ASP A 196 24.08 -36.01 -8.33
N LYS A 197 24.72 -35.66 -9.46
CA LYS A 197 25.22 -36.66 -10.42
C LYS A 197 26.36 -37.46 -9.82
N TRP A 198 27.29 -36.84 -9.12
CA TRP A 198 28.37 -37.53 -8.41
C TRP A 198 27.87 -38.48 -7.33
N ALA A 199 26.79 -38.12 -6.62
CA ALA A 199 26.18 -38.97 -5.62
C ALA A 199 25.64 -40.29 -6.20
N MET A 200 25.31 -40.34 -7.50
CA MET A 200 24.91 -41.58 -8.18
C MET A 200 26.06 -42.55 -8.40
N VAL A 201 27.32 -42.09 -8.35
CA VAL A 201 28.49 -42.95 -8.54
C VAL A 201 28.56 -44.00 -7.43
N GLY A 202 28.86 -45.24 -7.81
CA GLY A 202 28.90 -46.40 -6.93
C GLY A 202 27.55 -47.10 -6.75
N HIS A 203 26.43 -46.47 -7.13
CA HIS A 203 25.10 -47.09 -7.06
C HIS A 203 24.88 -48.10 -8.20
N ASN A 204 23.95 -49.02 -7.96
CA ASN A 204 23.49 -49.97 -8.95
C ASN A 204 22.31 -49.38 -9.73
N ALA A 205 22.34 -49.58 -11.05
CA ALA A 205 21.33 -49.07 -11.96
C ALA A 205 20.93 -50.12 -12.99
N THR A 206 19.69 -50.05 -13.47
CA THR A 206 19.24 -50.83 -14.62
C THR A 206 19.23 -49.94 -15.85
N ILE A 207 19.83 -50.42 -16.93
CA ILE A 207 19.89 -49.69 -18.20
C ILE A 207 18.52 -49.72 -18.87
N HIS A 208 18.02 -48.60 -19.36
CA HIS A 208 16.76 -48.54 -20.09
C HIS A 208 16.73 -47.43 -21.15
N GLY A 209 15.72 -47.48 -22.02
CA GLY A 209 15.45 -46.41 -22.99
C GLY A 209 16.44 -46.32 -24.17
N LEU A 210 17.34 -47.28 -24.35
CA LEU A 210 18.26 -47.27 -25.51
C LEU A 210 17.56 -47.75 -26.78
N THR A 211 17.61 -46.95 -27.84
CA THR A 211 16.91 -47.20 -29.11
C THR A 211 17.79 -47.79 -30.21
N SER A 212 19.11 -47.67 -30.10
CA SER A 212 20.05 -48.23 -31.08
C SER A 212 20.00 -49.77 -31.08
N LYS A 213 20.30 -50.42 -32.21
CA LYS A 213 20.25 -51.89 -32.31
C LYS A 213 21.10 -52.60 -31.23
N LYS A 214 22.30 -52.06 -30.96
CA LYS A 214 23.18 -52.52 -29.87
C LYS A 214 22.67 -52.09 -28.48
N GLY A 215 22.09 -50.89 -28.35
CA GLY A 215 21.55 -50.41 -27.08
C GLY A 215 20.33 -51.22 -26.61
N LYS A 216 19.48 -51.67 -27.54
CA LYS A 216 18.30 -52.49 -27.22
C LYS A 216 18.64 -53.78 -26.50
N THR A 217 19.78 -54.40 -26.80
CA THR A 217 20.23 -55.63 -26.12
C THR A 217 20.73 -55.36 -24.70
N LEU A 218 21.10 -54.12 -24.38
CA LEU A 218 21.58 -53.69 -23.07
C LEU A 218 20.44 -53.23 -22.15
N ASN A 219 19.25 -52.93 -22.69
CA ASN A 219 18.10 -52.57 -21.86
C ASN A 219 17.73 -53.73 -20.92
N ASN A 220 17.33 -53.38 -19.69
CA ASN A 220 17.05 -54.27 -18.56
C ASN A 220 18.26 -55.03 -18.01
N GLN A 221 19.49 -54.75 -18.48
CA GLN A 221 20.69 -55.31 -17.86
C GLN A 221 21.08 -54.50 -16.61
N PRO A 222 21.44 -55.17 -15.50
CA PRO A 222 21.96 -54.50 -14.31
C PRO A 222 23.41 -54.06 -14.57
N ALA A 223 23.75 -52.86 -14.12
CA ALA A 223 25.07 -52.27 -14.22
C ALA A 223 25.41 -51.47 -12.95
N ARG A 224 26.70 -51.28 -12.70
CA ARG A 224 27.22 -50.44 -11.63
C ARG A 224 27.76 -49.13 -12.21
N ILE A 225 27.39 -48.01 -11.61
CA ILE A 225 27.90 -46.69 -12.02
C ILE A 225 29.32 -46.53 -11.47
N ILE A 226 30.33 -46.48 -12.33
CA ILE A 226 31.74 -46.35 -11.92
C ILE A 226 32.15 -44.89 -11.77
N PHE A 227 31.78 -44.05 -12.73
CA PHE A 227 32.27 -42.68 -12.80
C PHE A 227 31.28 -41.78 -13.55
N PHE A 228 31.30 -40.47 -13.26
CA PHE A 228 30.54 -39.47 -14.01
C PHE A 228 31.49 -38.57 -14.82
N VAL A 229 31.39 -38.64 -16.15
CA VAL A 229 32.21 -37.86 -17.07
C VAL A 229 31.53 -36.51 -17.32
N VAL A 230 31.95 -35.49 -16.56
CA VAL A 230 31.39 -34.13 -16.58
C VAL A 230 31.36 -33.54 -18.00
N GLU A 231 32.43 -33.68 -18.77
CA GLU A 231 32.55 -33.10 -20.12
C GLU A 231 31.49 -33.62 -21.11
N LYS A 232 31.05 -34.88 -20.94
CA LYS A 232 30.11 -35.54 -21.85
C LYS A 232 28.70 -35.61 -21.28
N ASP A 233 28.50 -35.15 -20.04
CA ASP A 233 27.30 -35.33 -19.23
C ASP A 233 26.78 -36.78 -19.26
N ARG A 234 27.70 -37.73 -19.07
CA ARG A 234 27.43 -39.17 -19.15
C ARG A 234 28.10 -39.94 -18.02
N PHE A 235 27.41 -40.96 -17.55
CA PHE A 235 27.89 -41.95 -16.60
C PHE A 235 28.60 -43.08 -17.32
N GLU A 236 29.79 -43.44 -16.85
CA GLU A 236 30.46 -44.69 -17.20
C GLU A 236 29.91 -45.79 -16.31
N VAL A 237 29.25 -46.76 -16.93
CA VAL A 237 28.67 -47.92 -16.24
C VAL A 237 29.36 -49.20 -16.68
N GLU A 238 29.56 -50.13 -15.75
CA GLU A 238 30.09 -51.47 -15.97
C GLU A 238 29.00 -52.50 -15.75
N LEU A 239 28.82 -53.40 -16.71
CA LEU A 239 27.76 -54.40 -16.66
C LEU A 239 28.19 -55.59 -15.79
N TYR A 240 27.26 -56.18 -15.03
CA TYR A 240 27.60 -57.34 -14.20
C TYR A 240 27.91 -58.61 -15.01
N ASN A 241 27.36 -58.71 -16.22
CA ASN A 241 27.53 -59.87 -17.08
C ASN A 241 28.76 -59.76 -18.00
N SER A 242 29.39 -58.59 -18.07
CA SER A 242 30.55 -58.32 -18.92
C SER A 242 31.38 -57.16 -18.40
N ASP A 243 32.70 -57.26 -18.41
CA ASP A 243 33.61 -56.16 -18.06
C ASP A 243 33.63 -55.00 -19.09
N GLU A 244 32.61 -54.88 -19.93
CA GLU A 244 32.43 -53.79 -20.89
C GLU A 244 31.94 -52.53 -20.17
N LYS A 245 32.61 -51.41 -20.43
CA LYS A 245 32.26 -50.09 -19.90
C LYS A 245 31.55 -49.26 -20.95
N ILE A 246 30.42 -48.66 -20.58
CA ILE A 246 29.55 -47.94 -21.51
C ILE A 246 29.22 -46.56 -20.96
N LEU A 247 29.23 -45.54 -21.82
CA LEU A 247 28.87 -44.16 -21.47
C LEU A 247 27.38 -43.89 -21.74
N LEU A 248 26.59 -43.79 -20.68
CA LEU A 248 25.14 -43.60 -20.71
C LEU A 248 24.72 -42.26 -20.09
N LYS A 249 23.60 -41.69 -20.53
CA LYS A 249 23.04 -40.49 -19.89
C LYS A 249 22.23 -40.88 -18.65
N LYS A 250 21.99 -39.91 -17.75
CA LYS A 250 21.13 -40.07 -16.56
C LYS A 250 19.76 -40.67 -16.90
N GLU A 251 19.15 -40.19 -17.99
CA GLU A 251 17.83 -40.64 -18.48
C GLU A 251 17.77 -42.12 -18.91
N ASN A 252 18.92 -42.78 -19.09
CA ASN A 252 18.99 -44.19 -19.45
C ASN A 252 19.26 -45.12 -18.26
N LEU A 253 19.27 -44.58 -17.04
CA LEU A 253 19.62 -45.30 -15.82
C LEU A 253 18.46 -45.23 -14.84
N ASN A 254 17.99 -46.38 -14.37
CA ASN A 254 17.04 -46.45 -13.27
C ASN A 254 17.77 -46.96 -12.03
N LEU A 255 17.93 -46.12 -11.01
CA LEU A 255 18.61 -46.49 -9.77
C LEU A 255 17.75 -47.49 -8.99
N TYR A 256 18.38 -48.52 -8.43
CA TYR A 256 17.70 -49.41 -7.48
C TYR A 256 18.53 -49.57 -6.20
N TYR A 257 17.88 -49.29 -5.08
CA TYR A 257 18.46 -49.40 -3.74
C TYR A 257 18.20 -50.80 -3.19
N GLY A 258 18.89 -51.79 -3.76
CA GLY A 258 18.84 -53.18 -3.31
C GLY A 258 20.26 -53.74 -3.24
N HIS A 259 20.59 -54.41 -2.14
CA HIS A 259 21.79 -55.22 -2.06
C HIS A 259 21.64 -56.35 -3.07
N PHE A 260 22.38 -56.30 -4.19
CA PHE A 260 22.37 -57.38 -5.15
C PHE A 260 23.19 -58.53 -4.57
N SER A 261 22.55 -59.47 -3.88
CA SER A 261 23.13 -60.76 -3.53
C SER A 261 23.34 -61.53 -4.83
N PHE A 262 24.60 -61.79 -5.19
CA PHE A 262 24.94 -62.62 -6.35
C PHE A 262 24.29 -64.01 -6.26
N ASP A 263 23.99 -64.46 -5.04
CA ASP A 263 23.32 -65.74 -4.76
C ASP A 263 21.84 -65.80 -5.19
N ASP A 264 21.15 -64.66 -5.38
CA ASP A 264 19.76 -64.64 -5.87
C ASP A 264 19.65 -64.80 -7.40
N ALA A 265 20.74 -64.58 -8.14
CA ALA A 265 20.72 -64.62 -9.61
C ALA A 265 20.82 -66.04 -10.20
N LEU A 266 21.12 -67.06 -9.38
CA LEU A 266 21.27 -68.46 -9.80
C LEU A 266 20.07 -69.35 -9.49
N LEU A 267 18.98 -68.82 -8.92
CA LEU A 267 17.74 -69.58 -8.76
C LEU A 267 16.94 -69.55 -10.07
N PRO A 268 16.66 -70.71 -10.71
CA PRO A 268 15.88 -70.76 -11.94
C PRO A 268 14.48 -70.17 -11.67
N ARG A 269 14.12 -69.16 -12.47
CA ARG A 269 12.79 -68.54 -12.53
C ARG A 269 11.75 -69.59 -12.93
N GLY A 270 11.31 -70.37 -11.95
CA GLY A 270 10.21 -71.30 -12.06
C GLY A 270 9.17 -70.96 -11.01
N LEU A 271 8.08 -70.32 -11.47
CA LEU A 271 6.75 -70.48 -10.91
C LEU A 271 6.52 -69.99 -9.47
N MET A 272 6.07 -68.75 -9.30
CA MET A 272 5.13 -68.40 -8.22
C MET A 272 4.20 -67.27 -8.67
N ASP A 273 2.99 -67.66 -9.09
CA ASP A 273 1.79 -66.83 -8.99
C ASP A 273 1.44 -66.71 -7.51
N ILE A 274 1.62 -65.52 -6.92
CA ILE A 274 1.04 -65.20 -5.60
C ILE A 274 0.51 -63.77 -5.66
N SER A 275 -0.81 -63.67 -5.70
CA SER A 275 -1.58 -62.52 -5.27
C SER A 275 -1.25 -62.20 -3.81
N VAL A 276 -1.19 -60.92 -3.41
CA VAL A 276 -1.80 -60.34 -2.18
C VAL A 276 -1.06 -59.06 -1.69
N THR A 277 -1.91 -58.04 -1.46
CA THR A 277 -1.84 -56.85 -0.58
C THR A 277 -0.80 -55.75 -0.75
N THR A 278 -1.38 -54.57 -1.01
CA THR A 278 -1.04 -53.24 -0.49
C THR A 278 -0.35 -53.22 0.88
N PRO A 279 0.76 -52.46 1.04
CA PRO A 279 1.22 -52.03 2.34
C PRO A 279 0.76 -50.61 2.66
N ALA A 280 0.63 -50.39 3.97
CA ALA A 280 0.07 -49.23 4.63
C ALA A 280 0.93 -47.96 4.52
N THR A 281 0.22 -46.84 4.60
CA THR A 281 0.69 -45.48 4.88
C THR A 281 1.67 -45.45 6.07
N SER A 282 2.93 -45.15 5.79
CA SER A 282 3.93 -44.81 6.80
C SER A 282 3.87 -43.32 7.16
N LEU A 283 3.81 -43.05 8.46
CA LEU A 283 3.84 -41.75 9.12
C LEU A 283 5.13 -40.96 8.79
N PRO A 284 5.08 -39.61 8.75
CA PRO A 284 6.27 -38.78 8.59
C PRO A 284 7.09 -38.67 9.88
N LEU A 285 8.42 -38.65 9.69
CA LEU A 285 9.46 -38.46 10.70
C LEU A 285 9.39 -37.03 11.27
N GLU A 286 9.28 -36.89 12.59
CA GLU A 286 9.53 -35.63 13.30
C GLU A 286 11.02 -35.28 13.23
N VAL A 287 11.32 -34.07 12.76
CA VAL A 287 12.67 -33.48 12.77
C VAL A 287 12.72 -32.40 13.85
N PRO A 288 13.67 -32.43 14.80
CA PRO A 288 13.79 -31.37 15.80
C PRO A 288 14.44 -30.14 15.18
N SER A 289 13.70 -29.04 15.05
CA SER A 289 14.23 -27.72 14.69
C SER A 289 14.32 -26.84 15.94
N GLU A 290 15.41 -26.97 16.68
CA GLU A 290 15.78 -26.03 17.74
C GLU A 290 17.02 -25.25 17.29
N ILE A 291 16.81 -24.11 16.65
CA ILE A 291 17.84 -23.07 16.47
C ILE A 291 17.27 -21.77 17.02
N GLY A 292 17.62 -21.49 18.27
CA GLY A 292 17.27 -20.25 18.95
C GLY A 292 18.03 -19.06 18.37
N ILE A 293 17.32 -18.18 17.68
CA ILE A 293 17.80 -16.82 17.38
C ILE A 293 17.16 -15.89 18.41
N ARG A 294 17.98 -15.46 19.38
CA ARG A 294 17.67 -14.37 20.32
C ARG A 294 17.50 -13.07 19.53
N SER A 295 16.28 -12.55 19.42
CA SER A 295 16.04 -11.16 19.01
C SER A 295 16.37 -10.22 20.18
N GLN A 296 17.41 -9.42 20.00
CA GLN A 296 17.71 -8.25 20.83
C GLN A 296 16.59 -7.22 20.70
N GLY A 297 16.18 -6.66 21.85
CA GLY A 297 15.09 -5.69 21.96
C GLY A 297 15.36 -4.39 21.22
N PHE A 298 14.37 -3.98 20.44
CA PHE A 298 14.28 -2.64 19.86
C PHE A 298 13.41 -1.77 20.77
N MET A 299 14.01 -0.72 21.33
CA MET A 299 13.34 0.26 22.19
C MET A 299 12.27 1.02 21.39
N ILE A 300 11.01 0.92 21.83
CA ILE A 300 9.92 1.78 21.36
C ILE A 300 10.06 3.14 22.07
N ARG A 301 10.26 4.21 21.30
CA ARG A 301 10.12 5.58 21.76
C ARG A 301 8.71 6.07 21.46
N ASP A 302 8.00 6.42 22.53
CA ASP A 302 6.66 7.03 22.49
C ASP A 302 6.66 8.32 21.67
N THR A 303 5.79 8.38 20.66
CA THR A 303 5.47 9.62 19.94
C THR A 303 4.04 10.01 20.29
N ILE A 304 3.94 10.98 21.21
CA ILE A 304 2.70 11.65 21.61
C ILE A 304 2.13 12.37 20.39
N THR A 305 0.97 11.90 19.90
CA THR A 305 0.20 12.59 18.87
C THR A 305 -0.92 13.38 19.53
N VAL A 306 -0.82 14.70 19.44
CA VAL A 306 -1.86 15.66 19.82
C VAL A 306 -2.93 15.63 18.74
N THR A 307 -4.17 15.27 19.09
CA THR A 307 -5.35 15.34 18.24
C THR A 307 -5.89 16.76 18.21
N ASP A 308 -6.04 17.31 17.00
CA ASP A 308 -6.72 18.58 16.72
C ASP A 308 -8.08 18.25 16.11
N ASP A 309 -9.14 18.55 16.86
CA ASP A 309 -10.54 18.29 16.53
C ASP A 309 -11.05 19.28 15.48
N GLY A 310 -11.32 18.78 14.29
CA GLY A 310 -11.93 19.52 13.19
C GLY A 310 -13.17 18.81 12.67
N GLU A 311 -14.32 19.10 13.29
CA GLU A 311 -15.65 18.64 12.89
C GLU A 311 -15.95 18.97 11.41
N ARG A 312 -16.14 17.92 10.60
CA ARG A 312 -16.68 18.03 9.24
C ARG A 312 -18.03 17.31 9.15
N SER A 313 -19.06 18.12 8.91
CA SER A 313 -20.40 17.81 8.43
C SER A 313 -20.45 16.61 7.48
N SER A 314 -21.02 15.51 7.96
CA SER A 314 -21.40 14.31 7.22
C SER A 314 -22.74 14.50 6.53
N THR A 315 -22.74 14.51 5.20
CA THR A 315 -23.94 14.23 4.41
C THR A 315 -24.22 12.73 4.52
N SER A 316 -25.41 12.39 5.02
CA SER A 316 -25.85 11.03 5.32
C SER A 316 -25.98 10.19 4.04
N LYS A 317 -24.88 9.50 3.68
CA LYS A 317 -24.93 8.30 2.84
C LYS A 317 -25.77 7.26 3.58
N THR A 318 -26.79 6.73 2.90
CA THR A 318 -27.62 5.62 3.35
C THR A 318 -26.71 4.43 3.64
N SER A 319 -26.37 4.23 4.92
CA SER A 319 -25.55 3.11 5.39
C SER A 319 -26.38 1.84 5.26
N SER A 320 -26.21 1.13 4.16
CA SER A 320 -26.58 -0.28 4.06
C SER A 320 -25.84 -1.02 5.16
N SER A 321 -26.52 -1.44 6.25
CA SER A 321 -25.88 -2.20 7.33
C SER A 321 -25.52 -3.59 6.83
N PHE A 322 -24.29 -3.72 6.34
CA PHE A 322 -23.72 -5.02 6.02
C PHE A 322 -23.31 -5.68 7.34
N THR A 323 -23.92 -6.81 7.69
CA THR A 323 -23.56 -7.59 8.87
C THR A 323 -22.23 -8.29 8.58
N LEU A 324 -21.14 -7.77 9.13
CA LEU A 324 -19.81 -8.36 9.00
C LEU A 324 -19.76 -9.65 9.84
N ASN A 325 -19.34 -10.75 9.21
CA ASN A 325 -19.01 -11.97 9.94
C ASN A 325 -17.68 -11.74 10.68
N GLU A 326 -17.74 -11.55 11.99
CA GLU A 326 -16.54 -11.26 12.80
C GLU A 326 -15.51 -12.40 12.79
N ASN A 327 -15.94 -13.61 12.44
CA ASN A 327 -15.09 -14.80 12.36
C ASN A 327 -14.56 -15.08 10.95
N ASP A 328 -14.74 -14.17 10.00
CA ASP A 328 -14.21 -14.32 8.65
C ASP A 328 -12.66 -14.26 8.66
N PRO A 329 -11.94 -15.29 8.17
CA PRO A 329 -10.48 -15.32 8.16
C PRO A 329 -9.85 -14.10 7.45
N LEU A 330 -10.48 -13.63 6.37
CA LEU A 330 -10.02 -12.46 5.62
C LEU A 330 -10.17 -11.19 6.46
N LEU A 331 -11.32 -10.99 7.12
CA LEU A 331 -11.52 -9.84 8.00
C LEU A 331 -10.56 -9.86 9.21
N VAL A 332 -10.37 -11.02 9.83
CA VAL A 332 -9.44 -11.21 10.95
C VAL A 332 -8.01 -10.87 10.53
N PHE A 333 -7.57 -11.36 9.37
CA PHE A 333 -6.28 -11.01 8.80
C PHE A 333 -6.14 -9.51 8.56
N LEU A 334 -7.11 -8.87 7.88
CA LEU A 334 -7.04 -7.43 7.60
C LEU A 334 -6.99 -6.58 8.88
N ARG A 335 -7.69 -6.98 9.94
CA ARG A 335 -7.62 -6.32 11.26
C ARG A 335 -6.24 -6.49 11.91
N SER A 336 -5.62 -7.66 11.78
CA SER A 336 -4.24 -7.90 12.23
C SER A 336 -3.23 -7.01 11.48
N GLN A 337 -3.51 -6.70 10.22
CA GLN A 337 -2.67 -5.87 9.35
C GLN A 337 -3.16 -4.41 9.23
N HIS A 338 -3.91 -3.90 10.21
CA HIS A 338 -4.49 -2.55 10.16
C HIS A 338 -3.44 -1.44 9.98
N LEU A 339 -2.18 -1.65 10.41
CA LEU A 339 -1.08 -0.70 10.21
C LEU A 339 -0.66 -0.53 8.73
N CYS A 340 -0.95 -1.53 7.91
CA CYS A 340 -0.72 -1.50 6.48
C CYS A 340 -1.84 -0.75 5.76
N VAL A 341 -3.06 -0.73 6.29
CA VAL A 341 -4.25 -0.11 5.69
C VAL A 341 -4.44 1.31 6.20
N LYS A 342 -4.56 2.30 5.30
CA LYS A 342 -4.85 3.69 5.67
C LYS A 342 -6.34 3.94 5.47
N GLY A 343 -7.12 3.79 6.53
CA GLY A 343 -8.59 3.94 6.50
C GLY A 343 -9.27 3.01 7.48
N SER A 344 -10.58 2.81 7.31
CA SER A 344 -11.31 1.79 8.05
C SER A 344 -11.05 0.42 7.44
N VAL A 345 -10.62 -0.54 8.25
CA VAL A 345 -10.41 -1.93 7.83
C VAL A 345 -11.72 -2.57 7.37
N ASP A 346 -12.83 -2.26 8.05
CA ASP A 346 -14.14 -2.82 7.74
C ASP A 346 -14.68 -2.29 6.38
N GLU A 347 -14.38 -1.02 6.05
CA GLU A 347 -14.68 -0.46 4.72
C GLU A 347 -13.83 -1.12 3.63
N PHE A 348 -12.55 -1.36 3.92
CA PHE A 348 -11.65 -2.04 2.99
C PHE A 348 -12.10 -3.47 2.71
N TYR A 349 -12.45 -4.23 3.76
CA TYR A 349 -13.02 -5.56 3.62
C TYR A 349 -14.31 -5.54 2.80
N THR A 350 -15.21 -4.59 3.08
CA THR A 350 -16.46 -4.45 2.32
C THR A 350 -16.21 -4.14 0.85
N TRP A 351 -15.19 -3.32 0.54
CA TRP A 351 -14.78 -3.02 -0.84
C TRP A 351 -14.21 -4.26 -1.54
N LEU A 352 -13.32 -5.01 -0.89
CA LEU A 352 -12.77 -6.25 -1.43
C LEU A 352 -13.88 -7.24 -1.80
N VAL A 353 -14.81 -7.51 -0.88
CA VAL A 353 -15.88 -8.48 -1.10
C VAL A 353 -16.91 -7.99 -2.13
N LYS A 354 -17.31 -6.72 -2.08
CA LYS A 354 -18.42 -6.24 -2.93
C LYS A 354 -18.01 -5.69 -4.29
N SER A 355 -16.80 -5.16 -4.40
CA SER A 355 -16.34 -4.45 -5.60
C SER A 355 -15.38 -5.30 -6.41
N GLU A 356 -14.46 -5.99 -5.73
CA GLU A 356 -13.42 -6.79 -6.37
C GLU A 356 -13.71 -8.30 -6.36
N ASP A 357 -14.78 -8.74 -5.70
CA ASP A 357 -15.14 -10.15 -5.53
C ASP A 357 -14.03 -10.98 -4.85
N ILE A 358 -13.29 -10.35 -3.94
CA ILE A 358 -12.23 -10.97 -3.14
C ILE A 358 -12.80 -11.30 -1.76
N ASP A 359 -13.29 -12.53 -1.58
CA ASP A 359 -13.96 -13.01 -0.38
C ASP A 359 -13.13 -14.00 0.46
N SER A 360 -11.91 -14.33 0.02
CA SER A 360 -11.02 -15.26 0.71
C SER A 360 -9.56 -14.80 0.72
N ILE A 361 -8.77 -15.32 1.67
CA ILE A 361 -7.32 -15.08 1.73
C ILE A 361 -6.60 -15.59 0.49
N ALA A 362 -7.06 -16.71 -0.10
CA ALA A 362 -6.47 -17.27 -1.31
C ALA A 362 -6.66 -16.32 -2.50
N ALA A 363 -7.87 -15.81 -2.71
CA ALA A 363 -8.15 -14.80 -3.74
C ALA A 363 -7.36 -13.51 -3.50
N LEU A 364 -7.22 -13.08 -2.24
CA LEU A 364 -6.41 -11.91 -1.92
C LEU A 364 -4.92 -12.15 -2.24
N LYS A 365 -4.37 -13.34 -1.95
CA LYS A 365 -2.99 -13.70 -2.29
C LYS A 365 -2.75 -13.67 -3.80
N GLU A 366 -3.65 -14.25 -4.58
CA GLU A 366 -3.59 -14.22 -6.04
C GLU A 366 -3.62 -12.77 -6.56
N ALA A 367 -4.56 -11.96 -6.08
CA ALA A 367 -4.68 -10.56 -6.45
C ALA A 367 -3.43 -9.74 -6.10
N VAL A 368 -2.78 -9.97 -4.96
CA VAL A 368 -1.56 -9.23 -4.59
C VAL A 368 -0.27 -9.79 -5.23
N SER A 369 -0.32 -10.99 -5.80
CA SER A 369 0.78 -11.55 -6.59
C SER A 369 0.86 -10.94 -7.98
N ASP A 370 -0.25 -10.43 -8.50
CA ASP A 370 -0.29 -9.66 -9.73
C ASP A 370 0.13 -8.20 -9.46
N ASP A 371 1.37 -7.88 -9.81
CA ASP A 371 1.92 -6.52 -9.64
C ASP A 371 1.14 -5.49 -10.47
N GLU A 372 0.57 -5.86 -11.63
CA GLU A 372 -0.22 -4.96 -12.48
C GLU A 372 -1.58 -4.65 -11.82
N TYR A 373 -2.23 -5.66 -11.25
CA TYR A 373 -3.46 -5.47 -10.45
C TYR A 373 -3.20 -4.61 -9.21
N LEU A 374 -2.09 -4.84 -8.51
CA LEU A 374 -1.68 -4.08 -7.34
C LEU A 374 -1.33 -2.61 -7.68
N GLU A 375 -0.79 -2.39 -8.89
CA GLU A 375 -0.45 -1.09 -9.46
C GLU A 375 -1.70 -0.30 -9.87
N ASN A 376 -2.62 -0.95 -10.59
CA ASN A 376 -3.69 -0.32 -11.35
C ASN A 376 -5.04 -0.37 -10.65
N SER A 377 -5.40 -1.50 -10.04
CA SER A 377 -6.72 -1.74 -9.44
C SER A 377 -6.75 -1.44 -7.95
N MET A 378 -5.73 -1.89 -7.19
CA MET A 378 -5.61 -1.57 -5.76
C MET A 378 -4.98 -0.19 -5.48
N LYS A 379 -4.91 0.70 -6.47
CA LYS A 379 -4.25 2.01 -6.32
C LYS A 379 -5.00 2.91 -5.33
N ILE A 380 -4.21 3.79 -4.70
CA ILE A 380 -4.57 4.81 -3.70
C ILE A 380 -6.00 5.30 -3.91
N GLY A 381 -6.91 4.86 -3.04
CA GLY A 381 -8.34 5.10 -3.24
C GLY A 381 -8.62 6.57 -3.51
N CYS A 382 -9.34 6.83 -4.60
CA CYS A 382 -9.77 8.15 -5.04
C CYS A 382 -10.81 8.81 -4.11
N GLY A 383 -10.88 8.36 -2.85
CA GLY A 383 -11.82 8.82 -1.84
C GLY A 383 -13.24 8.29 -2.00
N THR A 384 -13.57 7.58 -3.08
CA THR A 384 -14.90 6.99 -3.30
C THR A 384 -15.02 5.57 -2.73
N SER A 385 -13.91 4.82 -2.67
CA SER A 385 -13.82 3.43 -2.17
C SER A 385 -13.46 3.30 -0.67
N GLY A 386 -13.44 4.40 0.11
CA GLY A 386 -13.18 4.37 1.57
C GLY A 386 -11.71 4.15 1.97
N LEU A 387 -10.87 3.60 1.08
CA LEU A 387 -9.43 3.50 1.25
C LEU A 387 -8.74 4.85 1.02
N LYS A 388 -8.01 5.37 2.01
CA LYS A 388 -7.09 6.51 1.85
C LYS A 388 -5.68 6.09 1.37
N GLY A 389 -5.52 4.81 1.01
CA GLY A 389 -4.29 4.15 0.57
C GLY A 389 -3.91 2.96 1.47
N PHE A 390 -2.87 2.23 1.12
CA PHE A 390 -2.23 1.25 2.01
C PHE A 390 -0.74 1.14 1.65
N LYS A 391 0.09 0.65 2.57
CA LYS A 391 1.54 0.46 2.36
C LYS A 391 1.75 -0.76 1.46
N ARG A 392 1.67 -0.56 0.14
CA ARG A 392 1.67 -1.62 -0.89
C ARG A 392 2.62 -2.78 -0.62
N ARG A 393 3.94 -2.52 -0.54
CA ARG A 393 4.96 -3.56 -0.31
C ARG A 393 4.83 -4.27 1.04
N ALA A 394 4.47 -3.55 2.10
CA ALA A 394 4.28 -4.14 3.42
C ALA A 394 3.03 -5.03 3.47
N PHE A 395 1.95 -4.58 2.83
CA PHE A 395 0.69 -5.33 2.72
C PHE A 395 0.85 -6.58 1.85
N GLN A 396 1.49 -6.45 0.69
CA GLN A 396 1.80 -7.57 -0.22
C GLN A 396 2.59 -8.65 0.53
N ARG A 397 3.68 -8.26 1.22
CA ARG A 397 4.48 -9.19 2.03
C ARG A 397 3.65 -9.89 3.10
N ALA A 398 2.92 -9.13 3.93
CA ALA A 398 2.10 -9.68 5.00
C ALA A 398 1.02 -10.64 4.49
N THR A 399 0.47 -10.37 3.30
CA THR A 399 -0.54 -11.23 2.67
C THR A 399 0.07 -12.52 2.18
N LEU A 400 1.22 -12.48 1.49
CA LEU A 400 1.89 -13.67 0.97
C LEU A 400 2.41 -14.59 2.08
N GLU A 401 2.93 -14.00 3.17
CA GLU A 401 3.45 -14.70 4.35
C GLU A 401 2.35 -15.25 5.28
N TYR A 402 1.07 -14.89 5.07
CA TYR A 402 0.00 -15.37 5.93
C TYR A 402 -0.26 -16.87 5.74
N HIS A 403 -0.14 -17.65 6.81
CA HIS A 403 -0.48 -19.07 6.83
C HIS A 403 -1.72 -19.30 7.70
N GLU A 404 -2.74 -19.95 7.14
CA GLU A 404 -4.06 -20.17 7.76
C GLU A 404 -3.98 -20.94 9.09
N GLU A 405 -2.92 -21.72 9.28
CA GLU A 405 -2.62 -22.50 10.49
C GLU A 405 -2.49 -21.64 11.77
N GLN A 406 -2.24 -20.33 11.66
CA GLN A 406 -2.15 -19.44 12.82
C GLN A 406 -3.52 -19.05 13.41
N ALA A 407 -4.61 -19.11 12.64
CA ALA A 407 -5.93 -18.68 13.09
C ALA A 407 -6.52 -19.62 14.17
N GLY A 408 -6.20 -20.91 14.11
CA GLY A 408 -6.68 -21.91 15.06
C GLY A 408 -6.11 -21.74 16.49
N ILE A 409 -4.98 -21.06 16.64
CA ILE A 409 -4.26 -20.94 17.93
C ILE A 409 -4.70 -19.72 18.74
N LEU A 410 -5.22 -18.68 18.08
CA LEU A 410 -5.67 -17.44 18.75
C LEU A 410 -7.10 -17.55 19.30
N SER A 411 -7.96 -18.40 18.74
CA SER A 411 -9.33 -18.59 19.23
C SER A 411 -9.40 -19.34 20.57
N THR A 412 -8.42 -20.20 20.87
CA THR A 412 -8.42 -21.06 22.07
C THR A 412 -7.89 -20.39 23.34
N LYS A 413 -7.29 -19.20 23.26
CA LYS A 413 -6.63 -18.56 24.42
C LYS A 413 -7.50 -17.62 25.25
N HIS A 414 -8.76 -17.36 24.87
CA HIS A 414 -9.57 -16.33 25.54
C HIS A 414 -10.73 -16.83 26.43
N ASN A 415 -10.87 -18.14 26.66
CA ASN A 415 -12.00 -18.72 27.41
C ASN A 415 -11.68 -19.35 28.78
N ASP A 416 -10.49 -19.12 29.35
CA ASP A 416 -10.17 -19.60 30.71
C ASP A 416 -9.91 -18.44 31.67
N SER A 417 -10.99 -17.76 32.07
CA SER A 417 -11.03 -16.93 33.27
C SER A 417 -12.24 -17.32 34.11
N SER A 418 -12.05 -18.32 34.97
CA SER A 418 -12.93 -18.55 36.12
C SER A 418 -12.46 -17.71 37.31
N PRO A 419 -13.26 -16.78 37.86
CA PRO A 419 -12.99 -16.21 39.17
C PRO A 419 -13.82 -16.95 40.24
N LEU A 420 -13.13 -17.54 41.22
CA LEU A 420 -13.72 -18.02 42.46
C LEU A 420 -13.50 -17.01 43.61
N ARG A 421 -14.56 -16.86 44.41
CA ARG A 421 -14.69 -16.16 45.72
C ARG A 421 -14.75 -14.62 45.63
N GLY A 422 -15.80 -13.93 46.07
CA GLY A 422 -16.78 -14.23 47.11
C GLY A 422 -16.42 -13.47 48.38
N PHE A 423 -16.99 -12.27 48.57
CA PHE A 423 -17.12 -11.61 49.88
C PHE A 423 -18.27 -10.59 49.86
N ASP A 424 -19.28 -10.95 50.64
CA ASP A 424 -20.31 -10.21 51.39
C ASP A 424 -20.48 -8.69 51.21
N ASN A 425 -21.73 -8.35 50.84
CA ASN A 425 -22.41 -7.08 51.15
C ASN A 425 -22.59 -6.91 52.68
N PRO A 426 -22.73 -5.66 53.14
CA PRO A 426 -24.04 -5.35 53.75
C PRO A 426 -24.62 -3.97 53.37
N LEU A 427 -25.91 -4.04 53.02
CA LEU A 427 -27.04 -3.22 53.47
C LEU A 427 -26.93 -1.68 53.64
N VAL A 428 -27.66 -0.96 52.76
CA VAL A 428 -28.74 0.05 53.05
C VAL A 428 -28.31 1.47 53.53
N PRO A 429 -29.09 2.57 53.33
CA PRO A 429 -30.34 2.79 52.57
C PRO A 429 -30.31 3.91 51.50
N ALA A 430 -31.40 3.90 50.72
CA ALA A 430 -31.94 4.96 49.89
C ALA A 430 -31.97 6.37 50.51
N ASN A 431 -31.85 7.39 49.65
CA ASN A 431 -32.60 8.63 49.85
C ASN A 431 -33.01 9.29 48.53
N LEU A 432 -34.28 9.69 48.54
CA LEU A 432 -35.06 10.42 47.55
C LEU A 432 -34.80 11.93 47.63
N ALA A 433 -35.35 12.64 46.63
CA ALA A 433 -35.59 14.09 46.50
C ALA A 433 -34.47 14.86 45.77
N ALA A 434 -34.66 15.29 44.51
CA ALA A 434 -35.59 16.30 43.97
C ALA A 434 -35.02 17.74 44.00
N ASN A 435 -35.18 18.39 42.84
CA ASN A 435 -35.51 19.79 42.62
C ASN A 435 -34.45 20.85 42.24
N PHE A 436 -34.71 21.37 41.01
CA PHE A 436 -34.81 22.77 40.59
C PHE A 436 -33.56 23.60 40.24
N PHE A 437 -33.54 24.02 38.97
CA PHE A 437 -33.42 25.40 38.47
C PHE A 437 -32.89 26.45 39.47
N PHE A 438 -31.73 27.04 39.13
CA PHE A 438 -31.64 28.42 38.64
C PHE A 438 -30.41 28.58 37.74
#